data_AF-A0A0A2F414-F1
#
_entry.id   AF-A0A0A2F414-F1
#
_cell.length_a   1.000
_cell.length_b   1.000
_cell.length_c   1.000
_cell.angle_alpha   90.00
_cell.angle_beta   90.00
_cell.angle_gamma   90.00
#
_symmetry.space_group_name_H-M   'P 1'
#
loop_
_entity.id
_entity.type
_entity.pdbx_description
1 polymer ?
#
loop_
_entity_poly.entity_id
_entity_poly.type
_entity_poly.pdbx_seq_one_letter_code
_entity_poly.pdbx_strand_id
1 'polypeptide(L)'
;MVQKDSNPVCNPEALKIDYGSVKEFRQLDLEDTAKRKLRTFAQYKRTRGRREQPIRKPVARPSMGPDMMHLEKYSAKHYPKGRMLVIINDDLYPFVKDSIAQYVRDLAYAGLYAITYRYKGGTATQLRDFLRRFRVKKPNFSIRGAVLIGTLPVAWFQRTDRLIGKRGQPEEFPCDLFFMDLNGKWKDPDKDGDFNIHADNVKPEIWIGRIWTPTMNGNDANLINDYFERNHAFRTGYLGCSNKGLALVDDDWKEFGDCALDKVFSSDNITVHSDKEKTSADTYKYELTKSWGWAHICVHSNALMHAFDQPQKVTGEGLREIIVPVSYIRDQNPSQSFFYNLFASHSARYTQADYMGGWYIFDKEGFGVNPGMALVGSTSGGSMLYFENFYRPMAVGSSIGESLLQWWSQIGVHNDYVVGRFYGLTLLGDPTLNWWHGAVPRMLKPLPGQVFSHYRRQTRFEWEPVQVEGAEIEYHVEVDAEYATIGSSKWGPENDQEWLKYKGIKTNYIDHIFVGATRGRWRVRAKIGDMLCPWSEWSYFHYTI
;
A
#
# COMPACT_ATOMS: atom_id res chain seq x y z
N MET A 1 -2.28 10.41 -39.11
CA MET A 1 -3.29 9.37 -38.80
C MET A 1 -2.56 8.06 -38.68
N VAL A 2 -2.30 7.61 -37.46
CA VAL A 2 -1.78 6.27 -37.17
C VAL A 2 -2.79 5.62 -36.23
N GLN A 3 -3.09 4.35 -36.48
CA GLN A 3 -4.17 3.57 -35.87
C GLN A 3 -4.31 3.82 -34.36
N LYS A 4 -5.56 4.04 -33.92
CA LYS A 4 -5.97 3.72 -32.54
C LYS A 4 -5.72 2.22 -32.37
N ASP A 5 -4.48 1.85 -32.04
CA ASP A 5 -4.15 0.45 -31.80
C ASP A 5 -4.97 -0.06 -30.61
N SER A 6 -5.42 -1.30 -30.79
CA SER A 6 -6.20 -2.14 -29.89
C SER A 6 -6.02 -1.82 -28.39
N ASN A 7 -7.13 -1.86 -27.64
CA ASN A 7 -7.12 -1.78 -26.18
C ASN A 7 -5.96 -2.60 -25.61
N PRO A 8 -4.99 -1.99 -24.89
CA PRO A 8 -3.79 -2.69 -24.42
C PRO A 8 -4.09 -3.75 -23.36
N VAL A 9 -5.33 -3.87 -22.88
CA VAL A 9 -5.75 -4.87 -21.91
C VAL A 9 -6.19 -6.16 -22.58
N CYS A 10 -5.79 -7.30 -22.02
CA CYS A 10 -6.10 -8.62 -22.57
C CYS A 10 -7.60 -9.02 -22.48
N ASN A 11 -8.40 -8.38 -21.63
CA ASN A 11 -9.83 -8.67 -21.46
C ASN A 11 -10.68 -7.39 -21.29
N PRO A 12 -11.09 -6.74 -22.39
CA PRO A 12 -11.78 -5.45 -22.36
C PRO A 12 -13.29 -5.51 -22.07
N GLU A 13 -13.93 -6.67 -22.27
CA GLU A 13 -15.40 -6.83 -22.18
C GLU A 13 -15.97 -6.65 -20.76
N ALA A 14 -15.09 -6.59 -19.76
CA ALA A 14 -15.44 -6.40 -18.36
C ALA A 14 -15.20 -4.96 -17.85
N LEU A 15 -14.91 -3.97 -18.69
CA LEU A 15 -14.65 -2.60 -18.23
C LEU A 15 -15.94 -1.77 -18.25
N LYS A 16 -16.19 -1.01 -17.17
CA LYS A 16 -17.32 -0.07 -17.06
C LYS A 16 -16.98 1.28 -17.69
N ILE A 17 -15.72 1.70 -17.54
CA ILE A 17 -15.23 2.98 -18.03
C ILE A 17 -14.73 2.83 -19.48
N ASP A 18 -15.10 3.75 -20.36
CA ASP A 18 -14.55 3.83 -21.71
C ASP A 18 -13.18 4.52 -21.70
N TYR A 19 -12.13 3.72 -21.80
CA TYR A 19 -10.74 4.19 -21.86
C TYR A 19 -10.27 4.55 -23.28
N GLY A 20 -11.12 4.42 -24.30
CA GLY A 20 -10.77 4.68 -25.70
C GLY A 20 -10.66 6.16 -26.10
N SER A 21 -11.04 7.06 -25.19
CA SER A 21 -11.08 8.52 -25.40
C SER A 21 -10.42 9.33 -24.27
N VAL A 22 -9.60 8.68 -23.43
CA VAL A 22 -8.93 9.31 -22.28
C VAL A 22 -8.10 10.51 -22.74
N LYS A 23 -8.41 11.69 -22.20
CA LYS A 23 -7.61 12.89 -22.43
C LYS A 23 -6.21 12.73 -21.83
N GLU A 24 -5.23 13.22 -22.58
CA GLU A 24 -3.84 13.28 -22.16
C GLU A 24 -3.66 14.17 -20.94
N PHE A 25 -2.74 13.77 -20.04
CA PHE A 25 -2.26 14.69 -19.03
C PHE A 25 -1.63 15.89 -19.71
N ARG A 26 -2.07 17.09 -19.33
CA ARG A 26 -1.32 18.29 -19.66
C ARG A 26 -0.06 18.21 -18.82
N GLN A 27 1.10 18.15 -19.46
CA GLN A 27 2.32 18.46 -18.74
C GLN A 27 2.25 19.94 -18.44
N LEU A 28 1.71 20.24 -17.26
CA LEU A 28 1.63 21.60 -16.82
C LEU A 28 3.06 22.07 -16.61
N ASP A 29 3.48 23.05 -17.41
CA ASP A 29 4.37 24.09 -16.90
C ASP A 29 3.56 24.86 -15.86
N LEU A 30 3.25 24.21 -14.74
CA LEU A 30 3.07 24.98 -13.53
C LEU A 30 4.43 25.62 -13.37
N GLU A 31 4.51 26.89 -13.77
CA GLU A 31 5.44 27.80 -13.16
C GLU A 31 5.10 27.72 -11.67
N ASP A 32 5.70 26.74 -11.01
CA ASP A 32 6.06 26.87 -9.62
C ASP A 32 6.55 28.30 -9.52
N THR A 33 5.92 29.11 -8.67
CA THR A 33 6.38 30.47 -8.46
C THR A 33 7.85 30.46 -8.00
N ALA A 34 8.36 29.32 -7.49
CA ALA A 34 9.76 29.03 -7.21
C ALA A 34 10.56 28.34 -8.36
N LYS A 35 9.97 28.09 -9.53
CA LYS A 35 10.55 27.48 -10.74
C LYS A 35 11.29 26.16 -10.51
N ARG A 36 10.87 25.34 -9.53
CA ARG A 36 11.54 24.07 -9.22
C ARG A 36 11.32 23.08 -10.37
N LYS A 37 12.43 22.68 -10.99
CA LYS A 37 12.44 21.63 -12.02
C LYS A 37 12.44 20.25 -11.38
N LEU A 38 11.79 19.29 -12.03
CA LEU A 38 11.89 17.89 -11.66
C LEU A 38 13.36 17.47 -11.61
N ARG A 39 13.73 16.74 -10.55
CA ARG A 39 15.07 16.15 -10.46
C ARG A 39 15.34 15.25 -11.67
N THR A 40 16.44 15.51 -12.36
CA THR A 40 16.93 14.71 -13.48
C THR A 40 17.69 13.47 -13.00
N PHE A 41 17.88 12.48 -13.87
CA PHE A 41 18.71 11.32 -13.55
C PHE A 41 20.15 11.74 -13.26
N ALA A 42 20.70 12.68 -14.04
CA ALA A 42 22.02 13.25 -13.79
C ALA A 42 22.13 13.92 -12.41
N GLN A 43 21.10 14.66 -11.98
CA GLN A 43 21.05 15.24 -10.63
C GLN A 43 20.94 14.15 -9.56
N TYR A 44 20.13 13.12 -9.78
CA TYR A 44 20.04 11.96 -8.88
C TYR A 44 21.38 11.21 -8.75
N LYS A 45 22.11 11.01 -9.86
CA LYS A 45 23.45 10.40 -9.82
C LYS A 45 24.41 11.21 -8.95
N ARG A 46 24.38 12.54 -9.06
CA ARG A 46 25.23 13.43 -8.24
C ARG A 46 24.96 13.31 -6.74
N THR A 47 23.69 13.17 -6.33
CA THR A 47 23.35 13.06 -4.89
C THR A 47 23.68 11.70 -4.29
N ARG A 48 23.81 10.65 -5.11
CA ARG A 48 24.24 9.32 -4.67
C ARG A 48 25.75 9.17 -4.48
N GLY A 49 26.55 10.04 -5.07
CA GLY A 49 28.01 9.92 -5.05
C GLY A 49 28.52 8.66 -5.76
N ARG A 50 29.72 8.19 -5.38
CA ARG A 50 30.36 7.02 -5.97
C ARG A 50 29.57 5.74 -5.64
N ARG A 51 29.31 4.91 -6.65
CA ARG A 51 28.64 3.61 -6.51
C ARG A 51 29.61 2.61 -5.85
N GLU A 52 29.52 2.49 -4.52
CA GLU A 52 30.21 1.44 -3.78
C GLU A 52 29.60 0.06 -4.07
N GLN A 53 30.35 -1.02 -3.80
CA GLN A 53 29.80 -2.37 -3.89
C GLN A 53 28.62 -2.54 -2.90
N PRO A 54 27.59 -3.31 -3.27
CA PRO A 54 26.40 -3.44 -2.45
C PRO A 54 26.71 -4.21 -1.16
N ILE A 55 26.42 -3.59 -0.03
CA ILE A 55 26.36 -4.23 1.28
C ILE A 55 25.00 -4.90 1.42
N ARG A 56 24.98 -6.17 1.87
CA ARG A 56 23.78 -6.97 2.08
C ARG A 56 23.93 -7.74 3.39
N LYS A 57 23.32 -7.27 4.47
CA LYS A 57 23.42 -7.92 5.79
C LYS A 57 22.07 -8.51 6.16
N PRO A 58 21.94 -9.84 6.35
CA PRO A 58 20.69 -10.41 6.86
C PRO A 58 20.43 -9.87 8.26
N VAL A 59 19.16 -9.60 8.55
CA VAL A 59 18.69 -9.21 9.87
C VAL A 59 18.03 -10.42 10.51
N ALA A 60 18.42 -10.74 11.74
CA ALA A 60 17.79 -11.80 12.51
C ALA A 60 16.29 -11.49 12.66
N ARG A 61 15.45 -12.51 12.45
CA ARG A 61 14.02 -12.38 12.69
C ARG A 61 13.82 -12.06 14.18
N PRO A 62 12.98 -11.07 14.54
CA PRO A 62 12.68 -10.81 15.94
C PRO A 62 12.01 -12.03 16.57
N SER A 63 12.22 -12.23 17.88
CA SER A 63 11.48 -13.25 18.60
C SER A 63 9.98 -12.93 18.56
N MET A 64 9.18 -13.98 18.44
CA MET A 64 7.72 -13.90 18.49
C MET A 64 7.19 -14.03 19.93
N GLY A 65 8.08 -14.27 20.89
CA GLY A 65 7.72 -14.61 22.26
C GLY A 65 7.45 -16.11 22.44
N PRO A 66 7.47 -16.59 23.70
CA PRO A 66 7.37 -18.02 24.01
C PRO A 66 6.05 -18.65 23.53
N ASP A 67 4.96 -17.90 23.54
CA ASP A 67 3.63 -18.41 23.16
C ASP A 67 3.39 -18.45 21.63
N MET A 68 4.35 -17.96 20.84
CA MET A 68 4.25 -17.85 19.37
C MET A 68 5.52 -18.36 18.66
N MET A 69 6.33 -19.23 19.29
CA MET A 69 7.57 -19.78 18.71
C MET A 69 7.37 -20.48 17.36
N HIS A 70 6.18 -21.05 17.12
CA HIS A 70 5.80 -21.66 15.84
C HIS A 70 5.82 -20.67 14.65
N LEU A 71 5.86 -19.35 14.92
CA LEU A 71 6.00 -18.27 13.93
C LEU A 71 7.47 -17.79 13.74
N GLU A 72 8.45 -18.43 14.36
CA GLU A 72 9.86 -18.06 14.16
C GLU A 72 10.46 -18.69 12.90
N LYS A 73 9.90 -19.82 12.44
CA LYS A 73 10.34 -20.53 11.24
C LYS A 73 9.25 -20.58 10.20
N TYR A 74 9.65 -20.50 8.93
CA TYR A 74 8.72 -20.62 7.83
C TYR A 74 8.07 -22.02 7.79
N SER A 75 6.74 -22.05 7.79
CA SER A 75 5.93 -23.18 7.32
C SER A 75 4.83 -22.66 6.38
N ALA A 76 4.45 -23.44 5.38
CA ALA A 76 3.35 -23.04 4.48
C ALA A 76 1.99 -22.98 5.21
N LYS A 77 1.86 -23.70 6.34
CA LYS A 77 0.66 -23.69 7.20
C LYS A 77 0.49 -22.36 7.91
N HIS A 78 1.55 -21.84 8.53
CA HIS A 78 1.51 -20.59 9.28
C HIS A 78 1.66 -19.36 8.38
N TYR A 79 2.28 -19.53 7.21
CA TYR A 79 2.47 -18.47 6.22
C TYR A 79 1.83 -18.80 4.87
N PRO A 80 0.49 -18.93 4.83
CA PRO A 80 -0.21 -19.30 3.60
C PRO A 80 -0.06 -18.25 2.50
N LYS A 81 0.20 -16.98 2.85
CA LYS A 81 0.47 -15.91 1.88
C LYS A 81 1.90 -15.94 1.33
N GLY A 82 2.78 -16.76 1.91
CA GLY A 82 4.14 -16.98 1.41
C GLY A 82 5.19 -16.07 2.04
N ARG A 83 6.26 -15.79 1.30
CA ARG A 83 7.43 -15.04 1.77
C ARG A 83 7.47 -13.67 1.12
N MET A 84 8.07 -12.70 1.81
CA MET A 84 8.40 -11.40 1.23
C MET A 84 9.75 -10.89 1.73
N LEU A 85 10.33 -9.93 1.01
CA LEU A 85 11.53 -9.23 1.49
C LEU A 85 11.18 -7.90 2.15
N VAL A 86 11.84 -7.62 3.26
CA VAL A 86 11.90 -6.29 3.85
C VAL A 86 13.34 -5.81 3.71
N ILE A 87 13.57 -4.84 2.83
CA ILE A 87 14.92 -4.31 2.55
C ILE A 87 14.99 -2.89 3.08
N ILE A 88 15.90 -2.64 4.01
CA ILE A 88 16.06 -1.34 4.69
C ILE A 88 17.43 -0.77 4.38
N ASN A 89 17.51 0.54 4.18
CA ASN A 89 18.78 1.24 4.08
C ASN A 89 19.69 0.96 5.31
N ASP A 90 20.95 0.59 5.08
CA ASP A 90 21.89 0.15 6.14
C ASP A 90 22.17 1.24 7.19
N ASP A 91 22.21 2.50 6.79
CA ASP A 91 22.48 3.65 7.67
C ASP A 91 21.25 4.07 8.46
N LEU A 92 20.06 3.84 7.90
CA LEU A 92 18.78 4.12 8.53
C LEU A 92 18.44 3.07 9.61
N TYR A 93 18.77 1.80 9.35
CA TYR A 93 18.32 0.67 10.17
C TYR A 93 18.53 0.83 11.69
N PRO A 94 19.67 1.33 12.22
CA PRO A 94 19.86 1.51 13.65
C PRO A 94 18.78 2.37 14.33
N PHE A 95 18.19 3.31 13.59
CA PHE A 95 17.19 4.27 14.09
C PHE A 95 15.75 3.77 13.97
N VAL A 96 15.51 2.70 13.20
CA VAL A 96 14.16 2.18 12.92
C VAL A 96 14.01 0.69 13.24
N LYS A 97 15.03 0.06 13.82
CA LYS A 97 15.09 -1.40 14.04
C LYS A 97 13.88 -1.96 14.82
N ASP A 98 13.36 -1.20 15.78
CA ASP A 98 12.25 -1.66 16.64
C ASP A 98 10.92 -1.62 15.89
N SER A 99 10.69 -0.57 15.10
CA SER A 99 9.57 -0.46 14.15
C SER A 99 9.61 -1.57 13.10
N ILE A 100 10.81 -1.88 12.56
CA ILE A 100 10.98 -3.01 11.63
C ILE A 100 10.70 -4.34 12.32
N ALA A 101 11.12 -4.52 13.58
CA ALA A 101 10.81 -5.72 14.34
C ALA A 101 9.30 -5.88 14.56
N GLN A 102 8.59 -4.80 14.88
CA GLN A 102 7.13 -4.81 15.00
C GLN A 102 6.47 -5.16 13.66
N TYR A 103 6.87 -4.51 12.58
CA TYR A 103 6.35 -4.79 11.25
C TYR A 103 6.54 -6.25 10.83
N VAL A 104 7.67 -6.88 11.19
CA VAL A 104 7.90 -8.31 10.94
C VAL A 104 6.93 -9.21 11.74
N ARG A 105 6.57 -8.83 12.98
CA ARG A 105 5.54 -9.53 13.76
C ARG A 105 4.15 -9.35 13.14
N ASP A 106 3.82 -8.13 12.75
CA ASP A 106 2.55 -7.79 12.12
C ASP A 106 2.33 -8.58 10.82
N LEU A 107 3.37 -8.67 9.98
CA LEU A 107 3.36 -9.51 8.78
C LEU A 107 3.17 -10.99 9.12
N ALA A 108 3.77 -11.46 10.22
CA ALA A 108 3.61 -12.84 10.66
C ALA A 108 2.16 -13.15 11.04
N TYR A 109 1.51 -12.26 11.78
CA TYR A 109 0.08 -12.34 12.09
C TYR A 109 -0.81 -12.30 10.84
N ALA A 110 -0.39 -11.56 9.81
CA ALA A 110 -1.07 -11.51 8.53
C ALA A 110 -0.82 -12.75 7.63
N GLY A 111 0.00 -13.72 8.07
CA GLY A 111 0.31 -14.94 7.33
C GLY A 111 1.42 -14.78 6.28
N LEU A 112 2.27 -13.75 6.40
CA LEU A 112 3.45 -13.51 5.56
C LEU A 112 4.75 -13.74 6.33
N TYR A 113 5.70 -14.44 5.72
CA TYR A 113 7.04 -14.62 6.27
C TYR A 113 8.01 -13.58 5.72
N ALA A 114 8.28 -12.55 6.51
CA ALA A 114 9.26 -11.53 6.19
C ALA A 114 10.71 -12.03 6.33
N ILE A 115 11.49 -11.85 5.26
CA ILE A 115 12.93 -12.04 5.22
C ILE A 115 13.57 -10.65 5.16
N THR A 116 14.34 -10.30 6.20
CA THR A 116 14.80 -8.91 6.40
C THR A 116 16.29 -8.75 6.07
N TYR A 117 16.62 -7.71 5.31
CA TYR A 117 17.99 -7.35 4.96
C TYR A 117 18.26 -5.85 5.12
N ARG A 118 19.44 -5.52 5.64
CA ARG A 118 20.02 -4.19 5.49
C ARG A 118 20.77 -4.12 4.16
N TYR A 119 20.61 -3.01 3.45
CA TYR A 119 21.19 -2.81 2.12
C TYR A 119 21.76 -1.39 1.96
N LYS A 120 22.94 -1.27 1.37
CA LYS A 120 23.56 0.02 1.04
C LYS A 120 24.47 -0.10 -0.19
N GLY A 121 24.62 0.98 -0.94
CA GLY A 121 25.45 1.03 -2.15
C GLY A 121 24.85 0.27 -3.34
N GLY A 122 25.68 0.01 -4.34
CA GLY A 122 25.34 -0.72 -5.55
C GLY A 122 24.42 0.00 -6.55
N THR A 123 24.18 -0.66 -7.68
CA THR A 123 23.27 -0.22 -8.76
C THR A 123 21.87 -0.79 -8.62
N ALA A 124 20.92 -0.24 -9.38
CA ALA A 124 19.59 -0.83 -9.53
C ALA A 124 19.67 -2.29 -10.03
N THR A 125 20.52 -2.57 -11.02
CA THR A 125 20.78 -3.94 -11.51
C THR A 125 21.22 -4.87 -10.39
N GLN A 126 22.16 -4.43 -9.54
CA GLN A 126 22.64 -5.26 -8.42
C GLN A 126 21.57 -5.51 -7.36
N LEU A 127 20.64 -4.56 -7.13
CA LEU A 127 19.49 -4.77 -6.25
C LEU A 127 18.47 -5.73 -6.89
N ARG A 128 18.15 -5.57 -8.19
CA ARG A 128 17.29 -6.50 -8.93
C ARG A 128 17.86 -7.92 -8.93
N ASP A 129 19.15 -8.07 -9.17
CA ASP A 129 19.84 -9.37 -9.08
C ASP A 129 19.83 -9.96 -7.67
N PHE A 130 19.79 -9.12 -6.64
CA PHE A 130 19.59 -9.59 -5.28
C PHE A 130 18.16 -10.12 -5.06
N LEU A 131 17.13 -9.40 -5.52
CA LEU A 131 15.73 -9.86 -5.48
C LEU A 131 15.56 -11.19 -6.23
N ARG A 132 16.18 -11.33 -7.42
CA ARG A 132 16.12 -12.53 -8.26
C ARG A 132 16.61 -13.80 -7.56
N ARG A 133 17.51 -13.70 -6.57
CA ARG A 133 17.99 -14.86 -5.79
C ARG A 133 16.89 -15.51 -4.96
N PHE A 134 15.83 -14.77 -4.66
CA PHE A 134 14.67 -15.26 -3.91
C PHE A 134 13.54 -15.73 -4.81
N ARG A 135 13.72 -15.68 -6.13
CA ARG A 135 12.86 -16.37 -7.10
C ARG A 135 13.35 -17.79 -7.26
N VAL A 136 12.51 -18.76 -6.92
CA VAL A 136 12.79 -20.19 -7.08
C VAL A 136 11.65 -20.89 -7.80
N LYS A 137 11.95 -21.99 -8.50
CA LYS A 137 10.96 -22.72 -9.30
C LYS A 137 9.75 -23.24 -8.50
N LYS A 138 9.89 -23.42 -7.17
CA LYS A 138 8.77 -23.83 -6.29
C LYS A 138 8.02 -22.58 -5.79
N PRO A 139 6.74 -22.37 -6.17
CA PRO A 139 5.99 -21.15 -5.85
C PRO A 139 5.96 -20.79 -4.35
N ASN A 140 5.85 -21.77 -3.46
CA ASN A 140 5.78 -21.53 -2.00
C ASN A 140 7.10 -21.02 -1.40
N PHE A 141 8.22 -21.17 -2.10
CA PHE A 141 9.53 -20.70 -1.65
C PHE A 141 9.96 -19.39 -2.32
N SER A 142 9.26 -18.99 -3.39
CA SER A 142 9.45 -17.69 -4.02
C SER A 142 8.86 -16.58 -3.16
N ILE A 143 9.52 -15.44 -3.18
CA ILE A 143 8.93 -14.22 -2.61
C ILE A 143 7.72 -13.78 -3.44
N ARG A 144 6.68 -13.28 -2.78
CA ARG A 144 5.53 -12.62 -3.43
C ARG A 144 5.82 -11.17 -3.77
N GLY A 145 6.75 -10.56 -3.04
CA GLY A 145 7.05 -9.15 -3.13
C GLY A 145 8.16 -8.68 -2.20
N ALA A 146 8.44 -7.39 -2.28
CA ALA A 146 9.36 -6.71 -1.38
C ALA A 146 8.85 -5.32 -0.98
N VAL A 147 9.21 -4.89 0.22
CA VAL A 147 9.14 -3.47 0.60
C VAL A 147 10.55 -2.90 0.68
N LEU A 148 10.73 -1.74 0.05
CA LEU A 148 11.99 -1.01 -0.03
C LEU A 148 11.90 0.22 0.89
N ILE A 149 12.67 0.22 1.97
CA ILE A 149 12.59 1.20 3.05
C ILE A 149 13.86 2.06 3.08
N GLY A 150 13.69 3.36 2.91
CA GLY A 150 14.77 4.31 2.83
C GLY A 150 15.40 4.45 1.45
N THR A 151 16.50 5.19 1.39
CA THR A 151 17.24 5.51 0.15
C THR A 151 17.98 4.29 -0.41
N LEU A 152 17.27 3.42 -1.13
CA LEU A 152 17.81 2.23 -1.82
C LEU A 152 17.96 2.47 -3.33
N PRO A 153 18.85 1.78 -4.06
CA PRO A 153 19.04 2.00 -5.51
C PRO A 153 17.72 2.13 -6.28
N VAL A 154 17.67 3.11 -7.19
CA VAL A 154 16.47 3.43 -7.98
C VAL A 154 16.80 3.13 -9.44
N ALA A 155 15.95 2.36 -10.10
CA ALA A 155 16.00 2.21 -11.55
C ALA A 155 15.36 3.45 -12.18
N TRP A 156 16.02 4.02 -13.17
CA TRP A 156 15.46 5.06 -14.02
C TRP A 156 15.15 4.46 -15.39
N PHE A 157 14.10 4.95 -16.01
CA PHE A 157 13.78 4.63 -17.39
C PHE A 157 13.62 5.92 -18.18
N GLN A 158 14.27 5.96 -19.34
CA GLN A 158 14.16 7.05 -20.30
C GLN A 158 13.42 6.57 -21.53
N ARG A 159 12.27 7.19 -21.79
CA ARG A 159 11.57 7.05 -23.06
C ARG A 159 11.97 8.16 -24.00
N THR A 160 12.10 7.82 -25.27
CA THR A 160 12.43 8.74 -26.37
C THR A 160 11.22 9.06 -27.23
N ASP A 161 10.05 8.57 -26.86
CA ASP A 161 8.84 8.61 -27.68
C ASP A 161 8.11 9.95 -27.59
N ARG A 162 7.36 10.28 -28.65
CA ARG A 162 6.75 11.60 -28.84
C ARG A 162 5.31 11.74 -28.32
N LEU A 163 4.77 10.69 -27.69
CA LEU A 163 3.32 10.50 -27.58
C LEU A 163 2.68 11.12 -26.32
N ILE A 164 3.45 11.34 -25.25
CA ILE A 164 2.93 11.89 -23.98
C ILE A 164 3.93 12.89 -23.42
N GLY A 165 3.52 14.12 -23.11
CA GLY A 165 4.38 15.22 -22.66
C GLY A 165 4.66 16.27 -23.74
N LYS A 166 5.23 17.42 -23.37
CA LYS A 166 5.47 18.57 -24.25
C LYS A 166 6.11 18.15 -25.58
N ARG A 167 5.31 18.08 -26.65
CA ARG A 167 5.77 18.06 -28.06
C ARG A 167 6.91 17.05 -28.32
N GLY A 168 6.85 15.87 -27.69
CA GLY A 168 7.78 14.77 -27.93
C GLY A 168 9.24 14.98 -27.50
N GLN A 169 9.43 15.56 -26.32
CA GLN A 169 10.72 15.56 -25.63
C GLN A 169 10.93 14.25 -24.87
N PRO A 170 12.18 13.73 -24.81
CA PRO A 170 12.51 12.57 -23.97
C PRO A 170 12.14 12.82 -22.50
N GLU A 171 11.63 11.80 -21.84
CA GLU A 171 11.31 11.84 -20.41
C GLU A 171 12.05 10.72 -19.68
N GLU A 172 12.69 11.08 -18.57
CA GLU A 172 13.36 10.17 -17.65
C GLU A 172 12.63 10.17 -16.28
N PHE A 173 12.43 8.98 -15.73
CA PHE A 173 11.68 8.83 -14.48
C PHE A 173 12.07 7.55 -13.70
N PRO A 174 11.94 7.56 -12.35
CA PRO A 174 12.05 6.34 -11.55
C PRO A 174 11.04 5.26 -11.95
N CYS A 175 11.46 4.00 -12.11
CA CYS A 175 10.63 2.91 -12.62
C CYS A 175 10.70 1.69 -11.69
N ASP A 176 9.71 1.50 -10.82
CA ASP A 176 9.69 0.36 -9.90
C ASP A 176 9.28 -0.96 -10.59
N LEU A 177 8.69 -0.91 -11.79
CA LEU A 177 8.46 -2.09 -12.65
C LEU A 177 9.76 -2.88 -12.90
N PHE A 178 10.92 -2.21 -12.97
CA PHE A 178 12.23 -2.85 -13.08
C PHE A 178 12.53 -3.84 -11.95
N PHE A 179 12.06 -3.56 -10.72
CA PHE A 179 12.24 -4.43 -9.57
C PHE A 179 11.13 -5.48 -9.45
N MET A 180 9.96 -5.21 -10.04
CA MET A 180 8.81 -6.13 -10.07
C MET A 180 8.99 -7.24 -11.12
N ASP A 181 9.56 -6.90 -12.27
CA ASP A 181 9.98 -7.85 -13.29
C ASP A 181 11.36 -8.42 -12.94
N LEU A 182 11.43 -9.73 -12.66
CA LEU A 182 12.65 -10.44 -12.26
C LEU A 182 13.27 -11.25 -13.41
N ASN A 183 12.63 -11.35 -14.57
CA ASN A 183 13.07 -12.25 -15.65
C ASN A 183 13.05 -11.64 -17.05
N GLY A 184 12.52 -10.42 -17.20
CA GLY A 184 12.54 -9.64 -18.41
C GLY A 184 13.87 -8.95 -18.65
N LYS A 185 14.04 -8.51 -19.89
CA LYS A 185 15.30 -8.01 -20.40
C LYS A 185 15.27 -6.49 -20.44
N TRP A 186 16.10 -5.88 -19.61
CA TRP A 186 16.30 -4.44 -19.54
C TRP A 186 17.67 -4.08 -20.09
N LYS A 187 17.76 -3.10 -20.98
CA LYS A 187 19.02 -2.64 -21.57
C LYS A 187 19.21 -1.14 -21.38
N ASP A 188 20.47 -0.79 -21.16
CA ASP A 188 21.05 0.54 -21.04
C ASP A 188 22.23 0.58 -22.04
N PRO A 189 21.98 0.94 -23.31
CA PRO A 189 22.98 0.85 -24.37
C PRO A 189 24.15 1.82 -24.21
N ASP A 190 23.91 3.01 -23.65
CA ASP A 190 24.93 4.04 -23.42
C ASP A 190 25.62 3.90 -22.04
N LYS A 191 25.15 2.95 -21.22
CA LYS A 191 25.73 2.53 -19.93
C LYS A 191 25.75 3.64 -18.89
N ASP A 192 24.82 4.56 -18.98
CA ASP A 192 24.78 5.72 -18.11
C ASP A 192 24.02 5.42 -16.78
N GLY A 193 23.32 4.28 -16.72
CA GLY A 193 22.50 3.76 -15.63
C GLY A 193 21.01 4.06 -15.74
N ASP A 194 20.57 4.71 -16.81
CA ASP A 194 19.18 4.91 -17.22
C ASP A 194 18.80 3.87 -18.27
N PHE A 195 17.68 3.19 -18.10
CA PHE A 195 17.28 2.12 -19.03
C PHE A 195 16.41 2.67 -20.15
N ASN A 196 16.60 2.18 -21.38
CA ASN A 196 15.81 2.65 -22.54
C ASN A 196 14.98 1.54 -23.19
N ILE A 197 15.32 0.28 -22.92
CA ILE A 197 14.70 -0.87 -23.59
C ILE A 197 14.26 -1.88 -22.55
N HIS A 198 12.98 -2.28 -22.63
CA HIS A 198 12.39 -3.38 -21.88
C HIS A 198 11.72 -4.36 -22.87
N ALA A 199 12.17 -5.61 -22.89
CA ALA A 199 11.74 -6.60 -23.88
C ALA A 199 11.67 -8.02 -23.30
N ASP A 200 11.21 -8.95 -24.14
CA ASP A 200 10.99 -10.36 -23.84
C ASP A 200 9.88 -10.56 -22.78
N ASN A 201 10.22 -10.94 -21.55
CA ASN A 201 9.25 -11.20 -20.50
C ASN A 201 8.92 -9.90 -19.73
N VAL A 202 8.04 -9.07 -20.28
CA VAL A 202 7.79 -7.72 -19.73
C VAL A 202 6.83 -7.68 -18.54
N LYS A 203 6.20 -8.81 -18.20
CA LYS A 203 5.22 -8.89 -17.10
C LYS A 203 5.94 -9.09 -15.76
N PRO A 204 5.56 -8.34 -14.71
CA PRO A 204 6.17 -8.50 -13.39
C PRO A 204 5.83 -9.83 -12.72
N GLU A 205 6.75 -10.33 -11.88
CA GLU A 205 6.56 -11.53 -11.06
C GLU A 205 6.20 -11.23 -9.61
N ILE A 206 6.62 -10.07 -9.10
CA ILE A 206 6.47 -9.70 -7.70
C ILE A 206 5.92 -8.28 -7.59
N TRP A 207 5.27 -7.97 -6.48
CA TRP A 207 4.94 -6.58 -6.14
C TRP A 207 6.08 -5.89 -5.40
N ILE A 208 6.17 -4.57 -5.54
CA ILE A 208 7.10 -3.71 -4.81
C ILE A 208 6.31 -2.59 -4.14
N GLY A 209 6.56 -2.36 -2.85
CA GLY A 209 6.16 -1.15 -2.15
C GLY A 209 7.38 -0.34 -1.73
N ARG A 210 7.24 0.99 -1.68
CA ARG A 210 8.33 1.90 -1.35
C ARG A 210 7.96 2.81 -0.19
N ILE A 211 8.80 2.81 0.84
CA ILE A 211 8.72 3.74 1.97
C ILE A 211 9.93 4.66 1.84
N TRP A 212 9.72 5.80 1.17
CA TRP A 212 10.74 6.81 0.90
C TRP A 212 10.21 8.17 1.38
N THR A 213 10.75 8.67 2.48
CA THR A 213 10.29 9.92 3.08
C THR A 213 10.50 11.13 2.16
N PRO A 214 9.57 12.11 2.15
CA PRO A 214 9.72 13.34 1.35
C PRO A 214 10.89 14.22 1.82
N THR A 215 11.34 14.01 3.06
CA THR A 215 12.49 14.66 3.71
C THR A 215 13.72 13.75 3.72
N MET A 216 14.90 14.33 3.99
CA MET A 216 16.18 13.62 4.17
C MET A 216 16.50 12.61 3.04
N ASN A 217 16.07 12.92 1.81
CA ASN A 217 16.26 12.08 0.62
C ASN A 217 15.75 10.64 0.79
N GLY A 218 14.73 10.42 1.61
CA GLY A 218 14.13 9.11 1.87
C GLY A 218 14.49 8.47 3.19
N ASN A 219 15.43 9.04 3.96
CA ASN A 219 15.97 8.43 5.19
C ASN A 219 15.56 9.16 6.48
N ASP A 220 14.41 9.82 6.52
CA ASP A 220 13.94 10.45 7.76
C ASP A 220 13.41 9.38 8.72
N ALA A 221 14.18 9.10 9.77
CA ALA A 221 13.87 8.03 10.71
C ALA A 221 12.60 8.31 11.53
N ASN A 222 12.31 9.57 11.83
CA ASN A 222 11.14 9.95 12.62
C ASN A 222 9.87 9.65 11.81
N LEU A 223 9.81 10.09 10.56
CA LEU A 223 8.67 9.81 9.67
C LEU A 223 8.49 8.32 9.42
N ILE A 224 9.57 7.55 9.35
CA ILE A 224 9.49 6.09 9.13
C ILE A 224 8.96 5.38 10.38
N ASN A 225 9.43 5.76 11.57
CA ASN A 225 8.95 5.17 12.83
C ASN A 225 7.47 5.49 13.04
N ASP A 226 7.08 6.73 12.86
CA ASP A 226 5.70 7.21 12.96
C ASP A 226 4.77 6.53 11.93
N TYR A 227 5.24 6.38 10.67
CA TYR A 227 4.53 5.58 9.66
C TYR A 227 4.29 4.13 10.11
N PHE A 228 5.30 3.47 10.70
CA PHE A 228 5.16 2.09 11.15
C PHE A 228 4.33 1.94 12.44
N GLU A 229 4.34 2.93 13.32
CA GLU A 229 3.43 3.00 14.47
C GLU A 229 1.97 3.08 13.99
N ARG A 230 1.68 3.96 13.03
CA ARG A 230 0.36 4.03 12.40
C ARG A 230 0.00 2.74 11.65
N ASN A 231 0.96 2.14 10.94
CA ASN A 231 0.75 0.87 10.25
C ASN A 231 0.33 -0.23 11.23
N HIS A 232 1.03 -0.34 12.36
CA HIS A 232 0.68 -1.29 13.42
C HIS A 232 -0.71 -0.98 14.01
N ALA A 233 -1.00 0.29 14.33
CA ALA A 233 -2.29 0.72 14.84
C ALA A 233 -3.45 0.46 13.85
N PHE A 234 -3.21 0.58 12.55
CA PHE A 234 -4.18 0.19 11.53
C PHE A 234 -4.43 -1.32 11.59
N ARG A 235 -3.38 -2.14 11.56
CA ARG A 235 -3.48 -3.61 11.54
C ARG A 235 -4.13 -4.22 12.78
N THR A 236 -4.06 -3.52 13.91
CA THR A 236 -4.66 -3.94 15.18
C THR A 236 -6.02 -3.27 15.44
N GLY A 237 -6.53 -2.48 14.48
CA GLY A 237 -7.85 -1.85 14.54
C GLY A 237 -7.93 -0.58 15.37
N TYR A 238 -6.81 -0.07 15.89
CA TYR A 238 -6.76 1.16 16.70
C TYR A 238 -6.92 2.43 15.86
N LEU A 239 -6.59 2.42 14.57
CA LEU A 239 -6.98 3.49 13.65
C LEU A 239 -8.40 3.32 13.08
N GLY A 240 -9.04 2.18 13.33
CA GLY A 240 -10.34 1.84 12.77
C GLY A 240 -10.29 1.52 11.27
N CYS A 241 -11.45 1.55 10.64
CA CYS A 241 -11.63 1.33 9.21
C CYS A 241 -12.74 2.22 8.67
N SER A 242 -12.81 2.35 7.34
CA SER A 242 -13.90 3.05 6.67
C SER A 242 -14.29 2.30 5.41
N ASN A 243 -15.60 2.18 5.19
CA ASN A 243 -16.19 1.60 3.99
C ASN A 243 -16.67 2.66 3.00
N LYS A 244 -16.15 3.88 3.12
CA LYS A 244 -16.49 5.02 2.27
C LYS A 244 -15.41 5.29 1.24
N GLY A 245 -15.83 5.45 0.00
CA GLY A 245 -14.97 5.82 -1.12
C GLY A 245 -15.18 7.27 -1.55
N LEU A 246 -14.12 7.93 -2.00
CA LEU A 246 -14.15 9.22 -2.67
C LEU A 246 -13.61 9.06 -4.09
N ALA A 247 -14.40 9.44 -5.09
CA ALA A 247 -13.92 9.70 -6.44
C ALA A 247 -13.97 11.21 -6.69
N LEU A 248 -12.81 11.84 -6.83
CA LEU A 248 -12.67 13.25 -7.16
C LEU A 248 -11.99 13.36 -8.52
N VAL A 249 -12.76 13.75 -9.53
CA VAL A 249 -12.42 13.62 -10.94
C VAL A 249 -12.55 14.96 -11.63
N ASP A 250 -11.39 15.53 -11.98
CA ASP A 250 -11.30 16.81 -12.70
C ASP A 250 -11.89 16.71 -14.12
N ASP A 251 -12.24 17.87 -14.69
CA ASP A 251 -13.05 18.01 -15.91
C ASP A 251 -12.62 17.17 -17.11
N ASP A 252 -11.31 16.98 -17.23
CA ASP A 252 -10.73 16.25 -18.35
C ASP A 252 -11.08 14.76 -18.35
N TRP A 253 -11.43 14.22 -17.18
CA TRP A 253 -11.70 12.80 -16.99
C TRP A 253 -13.06 12.52 -16.37
N LYS A 254 -14.00 13.49 -16.38
CA LYS A 254 -15.34 13.36 -15.78
C LYS A 254 -16.08 12.04 -16.09
N GLU A 255 -15.83 11.46 -17.26
CA GLU A 255 -16.42 10.19 -17.72
C GLU A 255 -15.94 8.98 -16.90
N PHE A 256 -14.90 9.11 -16.08
CA PHE A 256 -14.48 8.08 -15.13
C PHE A 256 -15.49 7.88 -14.00
N GLY A 257 -16.36 8.87 -13.73
CA GLY A 257 -17.41 8.77 -12.73
C GLY A 257 -16.88 8.39 -11.35
N ASP A 258 -17.29 7.23 -10.84
CA ASP A 258 -16.85 6.69 -9.55
C ASP A 258 -15.46 6.03 -9.59
N CYS A 259 -14.74 6.13 -10.70
CA CYS A 259 -13.45 5.47 -10.94
C CYS A 259 -13.48 3.95 -10.69
N ALA A 260 -14.63 3.31 -10.90
CA ALA A 260 -14.86 1.90 -10.59
C ALA A 260 -14.68 1.54 -9.11
N LEU A 261 -14.83 2.50 -8.19
CA LEU A 261 -14.88 2.23 -6.76
C LEU A 261 -16.09 1.36 -6.37
N ASP A 262 -17.11 1.26 -7.23
CA ASP A 262 -18.24 0.32 -7.09
C ASP A 262 -17.83 -1.16 -7.08
N LYS A 263 -16.57 -1.47 -7.44
CA LYS A 263 -16.02 -2.82 -7.29
C LYS A 263 -15.66 -3.16 -5.86
N VAL A 264 -15.30 -2.16 -5.05
CA VAL A 264 -14.82 -2.34 -3.66
C VAL A 264 -15.78 -1.81 -2.60
N PHE A 265 -16.65 -0.87 -2.96
CA PHE A 265 -17.66 -0.28 -2.07
C PHE A 265 -19.06 -0.40 -2.65
N SER A 266 -20.07 -0.40 -1.77
CA SER A 266 -21.44 -0.15 -2.20
C SER A 266 -21.55 1.23 -2.83
N SER A 267 -22.38 1.39 -3.86
CA SER A 267 -22.61 2.67 -4.53
C SER A 267 -23.03 3.77 -3.56
N ASP A 268 -23.81 3.43 -2.54
CA ASP A 268 -24.32 4.37 -1.54
C ASP A 268 -23.22 4.92 -0.62
N ASN A 269 -22.08 4.25 -0.57
CA ASN A 269 -20.92 4.65 0.23
C ASN A 269 -19.84 5.36 -0.60
N ILE A 270 -20.11 5.68 -1.87
CA ILE A 270 -19.17 6.39 -2.74
C ILE A 270 -19.63 7.82 -2.93
N THR A 271 -18.78 8.77 -2.53
CA THR A 271 -18.95 10.18 -2.88
C THR A 271 -18.24 10.45 -4.20
N VAL A 272 -18.96 10.98 -5.18
CA VAL A 272 -18.44 11.28 -6.52
C VAL A 272 -18.51 12.77 -6.78
N HIS A 273 -17.37 13.37 -7.11
CA HIS A 273 -17.24 14.72 -7.65
C HIS A 273 -16.64 14.63 -9.05
N SER A 274 -17.45 14.75 -10.09
CA SER A 274 -17.03 14.72 -11.50
C SER A 274 -17.69 15.81 -12.35
N ASP A 275 -18.42 16.72 -11.70
CA ASP A 275 -19.13 17.83 -12.32
C ASP A 275 -18.21 19.05 -12.40
N LYS A 276 -18.15 19.65 -13.59
CA LYS A 276 -17.28 20.79 -13.91
C LYS A 276 -17.51 22.04 -13.08
N GLU A 277 -18.71 22.22 -12.54
CA GLU A 277 -18.99 23.35 -11.65
C GLU A 277 -18.63 23.05 -10.19
N LYS A 278 -18.41 21.78 -9.85
CA LYS A 278 -18.24 21.30 -8.47
C LYS A 278 -16.85 20.73 -8.20
N THR A 279 -16.18 20.13 -9.17
CA THR A 279 -14.82 19.64 -8.98
C THR A 279 -13.87 20.83 -9.04
N SER A 280 -13.29 21.15 -7.90
CA SER A 280 -12.59 22.42 -7.71
C SER A 280 -11.51 22.27 -6.65
N ALA A 281 -10.53 23.18 -6.62
CA ALA A 281 -9.52 23.20 -5.56
C ALA A 281 -10.14 23.27 -4.14
N ASP A 282 -11.26 23.98 -3.97
CA ASP A 282 -11.91 24.09 -2.66
C ASP A 282 -12.68 22.82 -2.30
N THR A 283 -13.28 22.15 -3.27
CA THR A 283 -13.89 20.82 -3.08
C THR A 283 -12.83 19.81 -2.67
N TYR A 284 -11.69 19.80 -3.36
CA TYR A 284 -10.54 19.00 -2.97
C TYR A 284 -10.11 19.28 -1.52
N LYS A 285 -9.87 20.55 -1.16
CA LYS A 285 -9.49 20.94 0.20
C LYS A 285 -10.52 20.50 1.24
N TYR A 286 -11.81 20.65 0.95
CA TYR A 286 -12.89 20.24 1.83
C TYR A 286 -12.93 18.71 1.99
N GLU A 287 -12.86 17.95 0.91
CA GLU A 287 -12.93 16.49 1.00
C GLU A 287 -11.69 15.87 1.67
N LEU A 288 -10.51 16.52 1.60
CA LEU A 288 -9.33 16.09 2.34
C LEU A 288 -9.51 16.16 3.88
N THR A 289 -10.43 17.00 4.37
CA THR A 289 -10.74 17.09 5.82
C THR A 289 -11.60 15.91 6.31
N LYS A 290 -12.17 15.12 5.40
CA LYS A 290 -13.05 14.00 5.74
C LYS A 290 -12.29 12.68 5.71
N SER A 291 -12.74 11.75 6.54
CA SER A 291 -12.15 10.42 6.63
C SER A 291 -12.72 9.48 5.57
N TRP A 292 -11.83 8.96 4.72
CA TRP A 292 -12.17 8.00 3.66
C TRP A 292 -11.42 6.70 3.81
N GLY A 293 -12.09 5.58 3.51
CA GLY A 293 -11.43 4.29 3.35
C GLY A 293 -10.52 4.29 2.13
N TRP A 294 -10.97 4.93 1.06
CA TRP A 294 -10.22 5.08 -0.18
C TRP A 294 -10.54 6.39 -0.88
N ALA A 295 -9.53 7.10 -1.36
CA ALA A 295 -9.69 8.26 -2.24
C ALA A 295 -9.03 8.03 -3.60
N HIS A 296 -9.80 8.16 -4.67
CA HIS A 296 -9.31 8.19 -6.05
C HIS A 296 -9.36 9.63 -6.55
N ILE A 297 -8.20 10.21 -6.87
CA ILE A 297 -8.09 11.61 -7.27
C ILE A 297 -7.53 11.65 -8.69
N CYS A 298 -8.33 12.15 -9.63
CA CYS A 298 -7.95 12.37 -11.02
C CYS A 298 -7.79 13.86 -11.27
N VAL A 299 -6.54 14.32 -11.41
CA VAL A 299 -6.21 15.74 -11.51
C VAL A 299 -4.89 15.92 -12.26
N HIS A 300 -4.70 17.05 -12.94
CA HIS A 300 -3.37 17.39 -13.43
C HIS A 300 -2.43 17.71 -12.26
N SER A 301 -1.17 17.34 -12.39
CA SER A 301 -0.22 17.42 -11.28
C SER A 301 1.22 17.44 -11.74
N ASN A 302 2.09 17.82 -10.81
CA ASN A 302 3.49 17.45 -10.84
C ASN A 302 3.93 16.99 -9.44
N ALA A 303 5.24 16.82 -9.25
CA ALA A 303 5.77 16.36 -7.97
C ALA A 303 5.49 17.30 -6.78
N LEU A 304 5.02 18.53 -6.94
CA LEU A 304 4.88 19.51 -5.86
C LEU A 304 3.48 20.12 -5.73
N MET A 305 2.52 19.74 -6.59
CA MET A 305 1.20 20.36 -6.61
C MET A 305 0.18 19.60 -7.47
N HIS A 306 -1.09 19.84 -7.15
CA HIS A 306 -2.25 19.52 -7.99
C HIS A 306 -2.84 20.80 -8.58
N ALA A 307 -3.50 20.67 -9.73
CA ALA A 307 -4.08 21.77 -10.46
C ALA A 307 -5.50 21.42 -10.88
N PHE A 308 -6.46 22.24 -10.47
CA PHE A 308 -7.88 22.05 -10.77
C PHE A 308 -8.35 23.14 -11.71
N ASP A 309 -9.07 22.76 -12.76
CA ASP A 309 -9.73 23.72 -13.62
C ASP A 309 -10.98 24.28 -12.90
N GLN A 310 -11.18 25.60 -12.96
CA GLN A 310 -12.37 26.27 -12.43
C GLN A 310 -12.95 27.26 -13.44
N PRO A 311 -14.29 27.39 -13.56
CA PRO A 311 -14.90 28.41 -14.43
C PRO A 311 -14.51 29.84 -14.04
N GLN A 312 -14.10 30.67 -15.02
CA GLN A 312 -13.85 32.09 -14.79
C GLN A 312 -15.17 32.85 -14.59
N LYS A 313 -15.52 33.14 -13.33
CA LYS A 313 -16.76 33.86 -12.96
C LYS A 313 -16.83 35.32 -13.44
N VAL A 314 -15.72 35.93 -13.88
CA VAL A 314 -15.63 37.38 -14.19
C VAL A 314 -15.79 37.70 -15.68
N THR A 315 -15.36 36.82 -16.58
CA THR A 315 -15.34 37.07 -18.04
C THR A 315 -16.36 36.23 -18.81
N GLY A 316 -16.96 35.21 -18.19
CA GLY A 316 -17.91 34.30 -18.85
C GLY A 316 -17.27 33.34 -19.86
N GLU A 317 -15.97 33.48 -20.16
CA GLU A 317 -15.24 32.64 -21.10
C GLU A 317 -13.93 32.13 -20.48
N GLY A 318 -13.75 30.80 -20.46
CA GLY A 318 -12.50 30.13 -20.09
C GLY A 318 -12.47 29.46 -18.72
N LEU A 319 -11.52 28.52 -18.57
CA LEU A 319 -11.16 27.89 -17.29
C LEU A 319 -9.92 28.59 -16.72
N ARG A 320 -9.92 28.86 -15.41
CA ARG A 320 -8.73 29.26 -14.65
C ARG A 320 -8.25 28.04 -13.86
N GLU A 321 -6.96 27.76 -13.98
CA GLU A 321 -6.31 26.74 -13.19
C GLU A 321 -6.00 27.25 -11.78
N ILE A 322 -6.43 26.50 -10.77
CA ILE A 322 -6.13 26.78 -9.35
C ILE A 322 -5.19 25.72 -8.81
N ILE A 323 -4.08 26.20 -8.26
CA ILE A 323 -2.99 25.36 -7.75
C ILE A 323 -3.18 25.08 -6.27
N VAL A 324 -3.07 23.81 -5.92
CA VAL A 324 -2.93 23.37 -4.53
C VAL A 324 -1.50 22.85 -4.34
N PRO A 325 -0.61 23.65 -3.71
CA PRO A 325 0.77 23.26 -3.50
C PRO A 325 0.88 22.19 -2.41
N VAL A 326 1.97 21.43 -2.44
CA VAL A 326 2.29 20.42 -1.44
C VAL A 326 2.35 20.96 -0.01
N SER A 327 2.69 22.25 0.16
CA SER A 327 2.65 22.92 1.46
C SER A 327 1.26 22.99 2.07
N TYR A 328 0.19 22.94 1.27
CA TYR A 328 -1.17 22.87 1.80
C TYR A 328 -1.38 21.56 2.58
N ILE A 329 -1.05 20.42 1.97
CA ILE A 329 -1.21 19.11 2.60
C ILE A 329 -0.22 18.94 3.75
N ARG A 330 1.01 19.41 3.56
CA ARG A 330 2.08 19.26 4.55
C ARG A 330 1.91 20.18 5.78
N ASP A 331 1.55 21.44 5.57
CA ASP A 331 1.64 22.49 6.59
C ASP A 331 0.28 23.07 7.02
N GLN A 332 -0.84 22.67 6.41
CA GLN A 332 -2.15 23.27 6.74
C GLN A 332 -3.23 22.22 6.98
N ASN A 333 -3.33 21.22 6.11
CA ASN A 333 -4.41 20.25 6.16
C ASN A 333 -3.96 18.88 5.62
N PRO A 334 -3.34 18.04 6.48
CA PRO A 334 -2.98 16.67 6.13
C PRO A 334 -4.22 15.88 5.71
N SER A 335 -4.10 15.11 4.63
CA SER A 335 -5.21 14.31 4.12
C SER A 335 -5.65 13.26 5.15
N GLN A 336 -6.96 13.01 5.24
CA GLN A 336 -7.55 12.12 6.25
C GLN A 336 -8.03 10.76 5.70
N SER A 337 -7.52 10.31 4.56
CA SER A 337 -7.89 8.99 3.99
C SER A 337 -6.84 7.92 4.29
N PHE A 338 -7.26 6.66 4.38
CA PHE A 338 -6.30 5.56 4.60
C PHE A 338 -5.55 5.16 3.32
N PHE A 339 -6.20 5.21 2.16
CA PHE A 339 -5.62 4.72 0.91
C PHE A 339 -5.93 5.63 -0.26
N TYR A 340 -5.02 5.65 -1.23
CA TYR A 340 -5.11 6.55 -2.38
C TYR A 340 -4.80 5.87 -3.71
N ASN A 341 -5.54 6.27 -4.74
CA ASN A 341 -5.11 6.16 -6.12
C ASN A 341 -5.00 7.57 -6.71
N LEU A 342 -3.78 8.01 -6.99
CA LEU A 342 -3.52 9.30 -7.61
C LEU A 342 -3.38 9.12 -9.12
N PHE A 343 -4.46 9.37 -9.84
CA PHE A 343 -4.42 9.60 -11.27
C PHE A 343 -3.90 11.02 -11.54
N ALA A 344 -2.62 11.21 -11.23
CA ALA A 344 -1.95 12.51 -11.18
C ALA A 344 -0.46 12.37 -11.55
N SER A 345 -0.06 13.01 -12.66
CA SER A 345 1.30 12.93 -13.23
C SER A 345 2.39 13.40 -12.25
N HIS A 346 3.52 12.69 -12.22
CA HIS A 346 4.71 12.93 -11.38
C HIS A 346 4.49 13.07 -9.86
N SER A 347 3.25 12.99 -9.38
CA SER A 347 2.90 13.19 -7.97
C SER A 347 3.66 12.25 -7.03
N ALA A 348 3.95 11.03 -7.48
CA ALA A 348 4.68 10.02 -6.73
C ALA A 348 6.18 9.96 -7.06
N ARG A 349 6.77 10.99 -7.68
CA ARG A 349 8.21 11.05 -8.03
C ARG A 349 9.09 11.16 -6.77
N TYR A 350 9.20 10.07 -6.03
CA TYR A 350 9.81 9.97 -4.71
C TYR A 350 11.29 10.38 -4.64
N THR A 351 11.99 10.45 -5.77
CA THR A 351 13.36 10.98 -5.83
C THR A 351 13.44 12.51 -5.73
N GLN A 352 12.30 13.19 -5.85
CA GLN A 352 12.15 14.63 -5.63
C GLN A 352 11.92 14.91 -4.14
N ALA A 353 12.60 15.90 -3.58
CA ALA A 353 12.31 16.34 -2.21
C ALA A 353 10.93 16.99 -2.14
N ASP A 354 10.24 16.81 -1.02
CA ASP A 354 8.87 17.30 -0.80
C ASP A 354 7.87 16.82 -1.86
N TYR A 355 8.05 15.62 -2.41
CA TYR A 355 7.15 15.11 -3.44
C TYR A 355 5.72 14.91 -2.90
N MET A 356 4.73 15.27 -3.71
CA MET A 356 3.31 15.38 -3.36
C MET A 356 2.77 14.11 -2.71
N GLY A 357 2.93 12.96 -3.36
CA GLY A 357 2.45 11.66 -2.89
C GLY A 357 3.08 11.18 -1.58
N GLY A 358 4.23 11.74 -1.18
CA GLY A 358 4.85 11.43 0.11
C GLY A 358 4.01 11.97 1.26
N TRP A 359 3.53 13.20 1.13
CA TRP A 359 2.70 13.86 2.15
C TRP A 359 1.24 13.35 2.20
N TYR A 360 0.90 12.38 1.36
CA TYR A 360 -0.33 11.60 1.46
C TYR A 360 -0.21 10.39 2.40
N ILE A 361 1.01 9.94 2.73
CA ILE A 361 1.23 8.80 3.65
C ILE A 361 2.16 9.16 4.83
N PHE A 362 2.82 10.31 4.74
CA PHE A 362 3.57 10.94 5.82
C PHE A 362 2.92 12.28 6.17
N ASP A 363 3.21 12.74 7.37
CA ASP A 363 2.76 13.97 7.98
C ASP A 363 3.96 14.74 8.54
N LYS A 364 3.75 16.02 8.78
CA LYS A 364 4.76 16.88 9.38
C LYS A 364 4.36 17.15 10.81
N GLU A 365 5.27 16.87 11.74
CA GLU A 365 5.08 17.13 13.15
C GLU A 365 4.57 18.58 13.39
N GLY A 366 3.51 18.69 14.19
CA GLY A 366 2.88 19.97 14.54
C GLY A 366 1.78 20.47 13.59
N PHE A 367 1.45 19.76 12.51
CA PHE A 367 0.46 20.21 11.52
C PHE A 367 -0.74 19.26 11.33
N GLY A 368 -0.93 18.29 12.23
CA GLY A 368 -1.99 17.28 12.20
C GLY A 368 -1.46 15.88 11.89
N VAL A 369 -2.30 14.86 12.06
CA VAL A 369 -1.95 13.45 11.83
C VAL A 369 -2.54 12.99 10.50
N ASN A 370 -1.72 12.39 9.64
CA ASN A 370 -2.16 11.78 8.39
C ASN A 370 -2.29 10.25 8.56
N PRO A 371 -3.51 9.66 8.45
CA PRO A 371 -3.71 8.22 8.59
C PRO A 371 -3.33 7.41 7.33
N GLY A 372 -2.79 8.04 6.29
CA GLY A 372 -2.46 7.42 5.01
C GLY A 372 -1.49 6.25 5.12
N MET A 373 -1.94 5.08 4.66
CA MET A 373 -1.23 3.82 4.75
C MET A 373 -0.52 3.44 3.45
N ALA A 374 -1.18 3.64 2.30
CA ALA A 374 -0.58 3.34 1.00
C ALA A 374 -1.22 4.15 -0.13
N LEU A 375 -0.44 4.35 -1.19
CA LEU A 375 -0.83 5.12 -2.36
C LEU A 375 -0.26 4.49 -3.63
N VAL A 376 -1.09 4.36 -4.65
CA VAL A 376 -0.61 4.13 -6.03
C VAL A 376 -0.61 5.47 -6.76
N GLY A 377 0.49 5.81 -7.42
CA GLY A 377 0.64 7.04 -8.19
C GLY A 377 1.74 6.91 -9.21
N SER A 378 2.11 8.02 -9.85
CA SER A 378 3.07 8.00 -10.96
C SER A 378 4.27 8.91 -10.74
N THR A 379 5.44 8.45 -11.20
CA THR A 379 6.70 9.21 -11.23
C THR A 379 6.94 9.91 -12.59
N SER A 380 6.07 9.68 -13.57
CA SER A 380 6.12 10.17 -14.96
C SER A 380 4.81 10.85 -15.39
N GLY A 381 4.76 11.33 -16.65
CA GLY A 381 3.59 12.00 -17.28
C GLY A 381 2.37 11.12 -17.58
N GLY A 382 2.19 9.99 -16.88
CA GLY A 382 1.05 9.08 -17.00
C GLY A 382 0.51 8.67 -15.62
N SER A 383 -0.50 7.81 -15.57
CA SER A 383 -0.95 7.13 -14.34
C SER A 383 -1.84 5.93 -14.70
N MET A 384 -2.41 5.28 -13.70
CA MET A 384 -3.17 4.03 -13.84
C MET A 384 -4.43 4.26 -14.68
N LEU A 385 -4.71 3.38 -15.63
CA LEU A 385 -6.04 3.26 -16.24
C LEU A 385 -6.56 1.86 -15.96
N TYR A 386 -7.77 1.51 -16.43
CA TYR A 386 -8.36 0.18 -16.19
C TYR A 386 -8.50 -0.12 -14.70
N PHE A 387 -9.13 0.81 -13.99
CA PHE A 387 -9.25 0.81 -12.53
C PHE A 387 -9.92 -0.47 -12.02
N GLU A 388 -10.87 -1.02 -12.78
CA GLU A 388 -11.56 -2.26 -12.48
C GLU A 388 -10.60 -3.43 -12.27
N ASN A 389 -9.51 -3.50 -13.04
CA ASN A 389 -8.53 -4.58 -12.94
C ASN A 389 -7.67 -4.49 -11.69
N PHE A 390 -7.60 -3.30 -11.09
CA PHE A 390 -6.95 -3.08 -9.81
C PHE A 390 -7.94 -3.26 -8.64
N TYR A 391 -9.17 -2.75 -8.76
CA TYR A 391 -10.15 -2.81 -7.68
C TYR A 391 -10.84 -4.17 -7.52
N ARG A 392 -10.98 -4.97 -8.59
CA ARG A 392 -11.59 -6.31 -8.48
C ARG A 392 -10.82 -7.28 -7.57
N PRO A 393 -9.50 -7.45 -7.71
CA PRO A 393 -8.74 -8.30 -6.78
C PRO A 393 -8.82 -7.80 -5.33
N MET A 394 -8.80 -6.49 -5.15
CA MET A 394 -8.96 -5.81 -3.87
C MET A 394 -10.30 -6.16 -3.21
N ALA A 395 -11.40 -6.16 -3.97
CA ALA A 395 -12.75 -6.50 -3.52
C ALA A 395 -12.89 -7.90 -2.91
N VAL A 396 -12.03 -8.83 -3.33
CA VAL A 396 -12.02 -10.22 -2.85
C VAL A 396 -10.86 -10.50 -1.88
N GLY A 397 -10.25 -9.45 -1.32
CA GLY A 397 -9.30 -9.55 -0.22
C GLY A 397 -7.81 -9.57 -0.62
N SER A 398 -7.47 -9.35 -1.90
CA SER A 398 -6.07 -9.20 -2.31
C SER A 398 -5.46 -7.93 -1.68
N SER A 399 -4.16 -7.96 -1.39
CA SER A 399 -3.45 -6.75 -0.95
C SER A 399 -3.33 -5.73 -2.09
N ILE A 400 -3.03 -4.47 -1.76
CA ILE A 400 -2.79 -3.40 -2.74
C ILE A 400 -1.63 -3.75 -3.69
N GLY A 401 -0.56 -4.38 -3.17
CA GLY A 401 0.55 -4.88 -3.97
C GLY A 401 0.15 -6.03 -4.90
N GLU A 402 -0.58 -7.02 -4.38
CA GLU A 402 -1.11 -8.12 -5.20
C GLU A 402 -2.05 -7.62 -6.30
N SER A 403 -2.83 -6.60 -6.00
CA SER A 403 -3.78 -6.01 -6.93
C SER A 403 -3.08 -5.21 -8.02
N LEU A 404 -2.01 -4.48 -7.69
CA LEU A 404 -1.16 -3.83 -8.69
C LEU A 404 -0.44 -4.85 -9.59
N LEU A 405 0.03 -5.97 -9.01
CA LEU A 405 0.63 -7.06 -9.77
C LEU A 405 -0.38 -7.71 -10.72
N GLN A 406 -1.61 -7.96 -10.26
CA GLN A 406 -2.69 -8.48 -11.09
C GLN A 406 -3.10 -7.48 -12.17
N TRP A 407 -3.16 -6.19 -11.86
CA TRP A 407 -3.41 -5.15 -12.85
C TRP A 407 -2.37 -5.20 -13.99
N TRP A 408 -1.08 -5.28 -13.66
CA TRP A 408 -0.01 -5.44 -14.66
C TRP A 408 -0.17 -6.72 -15.48
N SER A 409 -0.64 -7.82 -14.88
CA SER A 409 -0.85 -9.08 -15.59
C SER A 409 -1.89 -8.98 -16.71
N GLN A 410 -2.83 -8.02 -16.57
CA GLN A 410 -3.88 -7.74 -17.55
C GLN A 410 -3.42 -6.82 -18.68
N ILE A 411 -2.28 -6.14 -18.54
CA ILE A 411 -1.66 -5.36 -19.61
C ILE A 411 -1.02 -6.35 -20.60
N GLY A 412 -1.34 -6.16 -21.88
CA GLY A 412 -0.87 -6.96 -23.01
C GLY A 412 0.53 -6.55 -23.43
N VAL A 413 0.68 -6.07 -24.67
CA VAL A 413 1.98 -5.68 -25.22
C VAL A 413 2.41 -4.34 -24.62
N HIS A 414 3.64 -4.28 -24.11
CA HIS A 414 4.22 -3.03 -23.61
C HIS A 414 4.80 -2.20 -24.77
N ASN A 415 3.91 -1.60 -25.57
CA ASN A 415 4.26 -0.63 -26.61
C ASN A 415 4.55 0.77 -26.01
N ASP A 416 4.90 1.73 -26.86
CA ASP A 416 5.22 3.11 -26.43
C ASP A 416 4.11 3.76 -25.60
N TYR A 417 2.83 3.47 -25.91
CA TYR A 417 1.70 3.95 -25.12
C TYR A 417 1.74 3.41 -23.68
N VAL A 418 1.93 2.10 -23.51
CA VAL A 418 2.05 1.45 -22.18
C VAL A 418 3.28 1.97 -21.43
N VAL A 419 4.40 2.16 -22.12
CA VAL A 419 5.63 2.73 -21.54
C VAL A 419 5.36 4.15 -21.02
N GLY A 420 4.82 5.03 -21.86
CA GLY A 420 4.55 6.42 -21.50
C GLY A 420 3.48 6.59 -20.43
N ARG A 421 2.47 5.71 -20.40
CA ARG A 421 1.37 5.78 -19.43
C ARG A 421 1.70 5.15 -18.08
N PHE A 422 2.33 3.97 -18.08
CA PHE A 422 2.26 3.06 -16.93
C PHE A 422 3.62 2.76 -16.30
N TYR A 423 4.76 2.93 -16.98
CA TYR A 423 6.06 2.55 -16.40
C TYR A 423 6.47 3.42 -15.21
N GLY A 424 5.91 4.62 -15.09
CA GLY A 424 6.07 5.47 -13.92
C GLY A 424 5.23 5.06 -12.71
N LEU A 425 4.33 4.07 -12.85
CA LEU A 425 3.51 3.62 -11.73
C LEU A 425 4.36 3.07 -10.59
N THR A 426 4.07 3.54 -9.39
CA THR A 426 4.74 3.15 -8.16
C THR A 426 3.73 3.02 -7.04
N LEU A 427 4.01 2.11 -6.11
CA LEU A 427 3.25 1.93 -4.88
C LEU A 427 4.08 2.44 -3.70
N LEU A 428 3.56 3.47 -3.05
CA LEU A 428 4.15 4.05 -1.85
C LEU A 428 3.46 3.48 -0.61
N GLY A 429 4.23 3.24 0.45
CA GLY A 429 3.75 2.63 1.68
C GLY A 429 3.81 1.09 1.65
N ASP A 430 2.94 0.47 2.44
CA ASP A 430 2.94 -0.96 2.72
C ASP A 430 2.10 -1.74 1.70
N PRO A 431 2.76 -2.56 0.86
CA PRO A 431 2.08 -3.26 -0.24
C PRO A 431 1.23 -4.45 0.22
N THR A 432 1.29 -4.81 1.50
CA THR A 432 0.61 -5.99 2.05
C THR A 432 -0.76 -5.66 2.65
N LEU A 433 -1.11 -4.37 2.70
CA LEU A 433 -2.38 -3.90 3.20
C LEU A 433 -3.50 -3.98 2.16
N ASN A 434 -4.72 -3.98 2.67
CA ASN A 434 -6.01 -3.84 2.03
C ASN A 434 -6.84 -2.98 3.01
N TRP A 435 -7.77 -2.16 2.52
CA TRP A 435 -8.49 -1.22 3.38
C TRP A 435 -9.31 -1.88 4.49
N TRP A 436 -9.68 -3.16 4.35
CA TRP A 436 -10.33 -3.92 5.42
C TRP A 436 -9.39 -4.47 6.49
N HIS A 437 -8.06 -4.31 6.36
CA HIS A 437 -7.14 -4.72 7.43
C HIS A 437 -7.32 -3.92 8.71
N GLY A 438 -7.94 -2.74 8.66
CA GLY A 438 -8.31 -1.94 9.83
C GLY A 438 -9.54 -2.43 10.59
N ALA A 439 -10.31 -3.36 10.02
CA ALA A 439 -11.55 -3.86 10.60
C ALA A 439 -11.29 -4.99 11.62
N VAL A 440 -10.51 -4.68 12.65
CA VAL A 440 -10.14 -5.62 13.72
C VAL A 440 -10.87 -5.26 15.01
N PRO A 441 -11.63 -6.19 15.63
CA PRO A 441 -12.34 -5.89 16.86
C PRO A 441 -11.39 -5.70 18.04
N ARG A 442 -11.68 -4.71 18.89
CA ARG A 442 -10.89 -4.43 20.10
C ARG A 442 -11.37 -5.27 21.27
N MET A 443 -10.50 -6.11 21.81
CA MET A 443 -10.84 -7.03 22.90
C MET A 443 -11.04 -6.28 24.22
N LEU A 444 -12.13 -6.58 24.94
CA LEU A 444 -12.51 -5.94 26.20
C LEU A 444 -12.36 -6.87 27.40
N LYS A 445 -12.91 -8.10 27.31
CA LYS A 445 -12.85 -9.07 28.41
C LYS A 445 -12.59 -10.49 27.92
N PRO A 446 -11.85 -11.32 28.66
CA PRO A 446 -11.06 -10.98 29.84
C PRO A 446 -9.99 -9.90 29.57
N LEU A 447 -9.66 -9.13 30.61
CA LEU A 447 -8.53 -8.20 30.51
C LEU A 447 -7.23 -8.98 30.26
N PRO A 448 -6.27 -8.42 29.51
CA PRO A 448 -4.97 -9.09 29.31
C PRO A 448 -4.32 -9.47 30.65
N GLY A 449 -4.05 -10.76 30.83
CA GLY A 449 -3.45 -11.33 32.04
C GLY A 449 -4.42 -11.59 33.20
N GLN A 450 -5.73 -11.43 33.01
CA GLN A 450 -6.71 -11.61 34.08
C GLN A 450 -6.68 -13.02 34.66
N VAL A 451 -6.73 -13.11 36.00
CA VAL A 451 -6.74 -14.37 36.76
C VAL A 451 -8.12 -14.62 37.35
N PHE A 452 -8.61 -15.86 37.22
CA PHE A 452 -9.90 -16.32 37.74
C PHE A 452 -9.70 -17.48 38.72
N SER A 453 -10.51 -17.54 39.78
CA SER A 453 -10.45 -18.59 40.81
C SER A 453 -11.84 -19.17 41.15
N HIS A 454 -12.82 -19.02 40.26
CA HIS A 454 -14.21 -19.44 40.51
C HIS A 454 -14.58 -20.73 39.74
N TYR A 455 -15.52 -21.48 40.32
CA TYR A 455 -16.22 -22.59 39.68
C TYR A 455 -17.73 -22.29 39.60
N ARG A 456 -18.44 -22.51 38.48
CA ARG A 456 -17.94 -23.00 37.19
C ARG A 456 -17.05 -21.96 36.50
N ARG A 457 -16.09 -22.44 35.70
CA ARG A 457 -15.13 -21.61 34.93
C ARG A 457 -15.78 -20.96 33.71
N GLN A 458 -16.94 -20.34 33.93
CA GLN A 458 -17.66 -19.62 32.89
C GLN A 458 -16.94 -18.30 32.63
N THR A 459 -16.44 -18.13 31.42
CA THR A 459 -15.74 -16.94 30.95
C THR A 459 -16.59 -16.26 29.89
N ARG A 460 -16.79 -14.95 30.03
CA ARG A 460 -17.33 -14.12 28.96
C ARG A 460 -16.19 -13.51 28.16
N PHE A 461 -16.15 -13.80 26.86
CA PHE A 461 -15.28 -13.13 25.90
C PHE A 461 -16.07 -11.99 25.26
N GLU A 462 -15.59 -10.75 25.38
CA GLU A 462 -16.30 -9.54 24.98
C GLU A 462 -15.37 -8.60 24.20
N TRP A 463 -15.86 -7.97 23.14
CA TRP A 463 -15.11 -7.04 22.30
C TRP A 463 -15.95 -5.82 21.88
N GLU A 464 -15.28 -4.76 21.48
CA GLU A 464 -15.91 -3.62 20.80
C GLU A 464 -16.33 -4.06 19.39
N PRO A 465 -17.60 -3.82 18.99
CA PRO A 465 -18.03 -4.07 17.62
C PRO A 465 -17.23 -3.22 16.63
N VAL A 466 -16.85 -3.81 15.50
CA VAL A 466 -16.32 -3.04 14.37
C VAL A 466 -17.47 -2.19 13.82
N GLN A 467 -17.24 -0.90 13.61
CA GLN A 467 -18.27 0.02 13.12
C GLN A 467 -18.12 0.19 11.62
N VAL A 468 -19.07 -0.36 10.86
CA VAL A 468 -19.12 -0.28 9.40
C VAL A 468 -20.54 0.05 8.99
N GLU A 469 -20.72 1.24 8.40
CA GLU A 469 -22.05 1.75 8.07
C GLU A 469 -22.76 0.87 7.04
N GLY A 470 -23.99 0.46 7.33
CA GLY A 470 -24.83 -0.32 6.42
C GLY A 470 -24.37 -1.76 6.14
N ALA A 471 -23.37 -2.27 6.86
CA ALA A 471 -22.87 -3.63 6.66
C ALA A 471 -23.31 -4.57 7.80
N GLU A 472 -23.76 -5.78 7.43
CA GLU A 472 -23.92 -6.86 8.40
C GLU A 472 -22.55 -7.40 8.81
N ILE A 473 -22.33 -7.48 10.13
CA ILE A 473 -21.08 -7.97 10.69
C ILE A 473 -21.34 -9.26 11.45
N GLU A 474 -20.49 -10.24 11.18
CA GLU A 474 -20.37 -11.49 11.92
C GLU A 474 -18.99 -11.55 12.58
N TYR A 475 -18.88 -12.22 13.72
CA TYR A 475 -17.61 -12.43 14.40
C TYR A 475 -17.25 -13.90 14.47
N HIS A 476 -15.95 -14.17 14.32
CA HIS A 476 -15.35 -15.47 14.63
C HIS A 476 -14.46 -15.29 15.85
N VAL A 477 -14.58 -16.18 16.83
CA VAL A 477 -13.78 -16.19 18.06
C VAL A 477 -13.00 -17.49 18.12
N GLU A 478 -11.73 -17.39 18.46
CA GLU A 478 -10.86 -18.53 18.71
C GLU A 478 -10.42 -18.52 20.18
N VAL A 479 -10.52 -19.68 20.84
CA VAL A 479 -10.11 -19.89 22.23
C VAL A 479 -9.13 -21.06 22.27
N ASP A 480 -8.02 -20.88 22.97
CA ASP A 480 -6.92 -21.84 23.10
C ASP A 480 -6.55 -22.03 24.58
N ALA A 481 -6.07 -23.22 24.95
CA ALA A 481 -5.59 -23.55 26.30
C ALA A 481 -4.26 -24.30 26.23
N GLU A 482 -3.35 -23.94 27.15
CA GLU A 482 -1.96 -24.42 27.17
C GLU A 482 -1.80 -25.94 27.43
N TYR A 483 -2.88 -26.66 27.81
CA TYR A 483 -2.88 -28.12 28.02
C TYR A 483 -3.95 -28.87 27.21
N ALA A 484 -4.62 -28.22 26.26
CA ALA A 484 -5.65 -28.88 25.45
C ALA A 484 -5.09 -30.05 24.60
N THR A 485 -3.76 -30.15 24.50
CA THR A 485 -3.04 -31.19 23.76
C THR A 485 -2.12 -31.99 24.68
N ILE A 486 -2.66 -33.09 25.22
CA ILE A 486 -2.02 -34.25 25.87
C ILE A 486 -0.64 -33.96 26.51
N GLY A 487 -0.64 -33.52 27.78
CA GLY A 487 0.53 -33.62 28.66
C GLY A 487 1.73 -32.72 28.36
N SER A 488 1.57 -31.68 27.54
CA SER A 488 2.63 -30.69 27.25
C SER A 488 2.16 -29.26 27.54
N SER A 489 3.06 -28.38 27.97
CA SER A 489 2.84 -26.94 28.17
C SER A 489 2.88 -26.20 26.82
N LYS A 490 2.02 -26.60 25.88
CA LYS A 490 2.06 -26.15 24.48
C LYS A 490 0.69 -25.70 24.02
N TRP A 491 0.67 -24.68 23.18
CA TRP A 491 -0.55 -24.20 22.55
C TRP A 491 -0.99 -25.09 21.39
N GLY A 492 -2.30 -25.08 21.06
CA GLY A 492 -2.85 -25.91 19.97
C GLY A 492 -2.07 -25.83 18.66
N PRO A 493 -1.75 -24.62 18.13
CA PRO A 493 -0.98 -24.47 16.89
C PRO A 493 0.41 -25.12 16.92
N GLU A 494 1.04 -25.27 18.08
CA GLU A 494 2.36 -25.89 18.23
C GLU A 494 2.31 -27.42 18.11
N ASN A 495 1.13 -28.00 18.30
CA ASN A 495 0.85 -29.43 18.15
C ASN A 495 -0.01 -29.71 16.91
N ASP A 496 -0.04 -28.76 15.97
CA ASP A 496 -0.82 -28.83 14.74
C ASP A 496 -2.35 -28.92 14.90
N GLN A 497 -2.89 -28.58 16.08
CA GLN A 497 -4.32 -28.65 16.37
C GLN A 497 -4.98 -27.27 16.37
N GLU A 498 -6.25 -27.22 15.97
CA GLU A 498 -7.15 -26.10 16.23
C GLU A 498 -8.09 -26.54 17.34
N TRP A 499 -8.24 -25.75 18.41
CA TRP A 499 -9.04 -26.19 19.55
C TRP A 499 -10.51 -25.78 19.45
N LEU A 500 -10.82 -24.50 19.69
CA LEU A 500 -12.20 -24.03 19.71
C LEU A 500 -12.37 -22.78 18.85
N LYS A 501 -13.18 -22.90 17.79
CA LYS A 501 -13.56 -21.80 16.92
C LYS A 501 -15.06 -21.64 16.87
N TYR A 502 -15.53 -20.49 17.31
CA TYR A 502 -16.90 -20.04 17.15
C TYR A 502 -16.99 -19.20 15.87
N LYS A 503 -18.03 -19.43 15.07
CA LYS A 503 -18.31 -18.72 13.81
C LYS A 503 -19.77 -18.29 13.81
N GLY A 504 -20.17 -17.35 12.97
CA GLY A 504 -21.57 -16.94 12.89
C GLY A 504 -22.04 -16.05 14.04
N ILE A 505 -21.14 -15.52 14.88
CA ILE A 505 -21.55 -14.75 16.06
C ILE A 505 -22.06 -13.37 15.62
N LYS A 506 -23.29 -13.03 15.97
CA LYS A 506 -23.90 -11.71 15.66
C LYS A 506 -23.92 -10.76 16.86
N THR A 507 -23.57 -11.24 18.05
CA THR A 507 -23.31 -10.44 19.26
C THR A 507 -21.85 -9.99 19.30
N ASN A 508 -21.52 -9.12 20.25
CA ASN A 508 -20.14 -8.71 20.55
C ASN A 508 -19.54 -9.46 21.75
N TYR A 509 -20.13 -10.60 22.10
CA TYR A 509 -19.65 -11.47 23.15
C TYR A 509 -20.03 -12.93 22.91
N ILE A 510 -19.30 -13.83 23.55
CA ILE A 510 -19.70 -15.23 23.77
C ILE A 510 -19.45 -15.62 25.23
N ASP A 511 -20.24 -16.55 25.73
CA ASP A 511 -20.00 -17.22 27.01
C ASP A 511 -19.45 -18.63 26.74
N HIS A 512 -18.37 -18.98 27.42
CA HIS A 512 -17.68 -20.27 27.27
C HIS A 512 -17.32 -20.85 28.63
N ILE A 513 -17.45 -22.17 28.80
CA ILE A 513 -16.96 -22.86 29.99
C ILE A 513 -15.53 -23.34 29.71
N PHE A 514 -14.55 -22.66 30.27
CA PHE A 514 -13.14 -22.94 30.05
C PHE A 514 -12.66 -24.20 30.78
N VAL A 515 -11.72 -24.92 30.17
CA VAL A 515 -11.22 -26.19 30.70
C VAL A 515 -10.07 -25.98 31.69
N GLY A 516 -10.11 -26.68 32.83
CA GLY A 516 -8.99 -26.77 33.77
C GLY A 516 -8.60 -25.46 34.49
N ALA A 517 -7.69 -25.57 35.45
CA ALA A 517 -7.01 -24.44 36.08
C ALA A 517 -5.68 -24.19 35.34
N THR A 518 -5.76 -23.51 34.19
CA THR A 518 -4.63 -23.33 33.26
C THR A 518 -4.64 -21.93 32.63
N ARG A 519 -3.52 -21.56 32.00
CA ARG A 519 -3.46 -20.41 31.07
C ARG A 519 -4.34 -20.69 29.86
N GLY A 520 -5.07 -19.65 29.45
CA GLY A 520 -5.86 -19.60 28.24
C GLY A 520 -5.51 -18.37 27.42
N ARG A 521 -5.86 -18.41 26.14
CA ARG A 521 -5.80 -17.25 25.26
C ARG A 521 -6.96 -17.24 24.31
N TRP A 522 -7.31 -16.06 23.82
CA TRP A 522 -8.39 -15.90 22.87
C TRP A 522 -8.11 -14.76 21.91
N ARG A 523 -8.79 -14.78 20.77
CA ARG A 523 -8.75 -13.73 19.75
C ARG A 523 -10.06 -13.69 18.97
N VAL A 524 -10.31 -12.59 18.32
CA VAL A 524 -11.55 -12.36 17.57
C VAL A 524 -11.26 -11.69 16.23
N ARG A 525 -12.09 -11.95 15.22
CA ARG A 525 -12.10 -11.22 13.95
C ARG A 525 -13.51 -10.94 13.48
N ALA A 526 -13.67 -9.91 12.69
CA ALA A 526 -14.89 -9.64 11.96
C ALA A 526 -14.93 -10.38 10.61
N LYS A 527 -16.15 -10.62 10.14
CA LYS A 527 -16.51 -10.95 8.77
C LYS A 527 -17.54 -9.93 8.33
N ILE A 528 -17.25 -9.20 7.26
CA ILE A 528 -18.07 -8.10 6.73
C ILE A 528 -18.51 -8.50 5.33
N GLY A 529 -19.80 -8.79 5.15
CA GLY A 529 -20.26 -9.48 3.94
C GLY A 529 -19.51 -10.81 3.76
N ASP A 530 -18.83 -10.99 2.63
CA ASP A 530 -17.97 -12.15 2.37
C ASP A 530 -16.48 -11.95 2.76
N MET A 531 -16.11 -10.72 3.14
CA MET A 531 -14.74 -10.38 3.50
C MET A 531 -14.41 -10.86 4.92
N LEU A 532 -13.36 -11.66 5.05
CA LEU A 532 -12.85 -12.11 6.34
C LEU A 532 -11.70 -11.21 6.78
N CYS A 533 -11.92 -10.43 7.85
CA CYS A 533 -10.95 -9.47 8.34
C CYS A 533 -9.83 -10.15 9.14
N PRO A 534 -8.72 -9.44 9.41
CA PRO A 534 -7.63 -9.98 10.23
C PRO A 534 -8.09 -10.36 11.63
N TRP A 535 -7.36 -11.31 12.22
CA TRP A 535 -7.48 -11.60 13.64
C TRP A 535 -6.92 -10.46 14.49
N SER A 536 -7.56 -10.20 15.62
CA SER A 536 -6.91 -9.50 16.73
C SER A 536 -5.66 -10.27 17.16
N GLU A 537 -4.78 -9.57 17.86
CA GLU A 537 -3.73 -10.25 18.62
C GLU A 537 -4.35 -11.21 19.65
N TRP A 538 -3.53 -12.11 20.18
CA TRP A 538 -3.95 -12.98 21.28
C TRP A 538 -4.03 -12.19 22.59
N SER A 539 -5.17 -12.28 23.28
CA SER A 539 -5.30 -11.86 24.68
C SER A 539 -5.26 -13.08 25.60
N TYR A 540 -4.51 -12.98 26.70
CA TYR A 540 -4.22 -14.09 27.61
C TYR A 540 -4.97 -13.94 28.93
N PHE A 541 -5.32 -15.06 29.55
CA PHE A 541 -5.95 -15.12 30.87
C PHE A 541 -5.53 -16.42 31.59
N HIS A 542 -5.89 -16.57 32.86
CA HIS A 542 -5.51 -17.75 33.64
C HIS A 542 -6.59 -18.16 34.64
N TYR A 543 -6.79 -19.46 34.82
CA TYR A 543 -7.59 -20.02 35.91
C TYR A 543 -6.69 -20.69 36.95
N THR A 544 -6.89 -20.37 38.22
CA THR A 544 -6.28 -21.07 39.37
C THR A 544 -7.29 -22.00 40.04
N ILE A 545 -6.79 -22.85 40.93
CA ILE A 545 -7.60 -23.74 41.79
C ILE A 545 -8.29 -22.92 42.87
#